data_AF-A0A8W8I8J6-F1
#
_entry.id   AF-A0A8W8I8J6-F1
#
_cell.length_a   1.000
_cell.length_b   1.000
_cell.length_c   1.000
_cell.angle_alpha   90.00
_cell.angle_beta   90.00
_cell.angle_gamma   90.00
#
_symmetry.space_group_name_H-M   'P 1'
#
loop_
_entity.id
_entity.type
_entity.pdbx_description
1 polymer ?
#
loop_
_entity_poly.entity_id
_entity_poly.type
_entity_poly.pdbx_seq_one_letter_code
_entity_poly.pdbx_strand_id
1 'polypeptide(L)'
;IVAAEIEADYMWGLIHPSLLNGEGGYYLTSLSSAVLALKNFKNMQGSLSDQQQMEVPTLGDMEGFLKVAIPDELRDSIIWKTLPVRPNMNTKDVCSMIAHKFRITNPQDYGLYLLVNGGETRLGDMNIPQVIKSEHNSQGRQPVFAYKRNAAMIAWPMAVKKQQSC
;
A
#
# COMPACT_ATOMS: atom_id res chain seq x y z
N ILE A 1 13.85 7.44 11.57
CA ILE A 1 14.72 6.62 12.45
C ILE A 1 15.61 7.52 13.30
N VAL A 2 16.49 8.33 12.69
CA VAL A 2 17.41 9.21 13.45
C VAL A 2 16.67 10.23 14.34
N ALA A 3 15.60 10.86 13.86
CA ALA A 3 14.80 11.79 14.67
C ALA A 3 14.16 11.10 15.90
N ALA A 4 13.52 9.95 15.71
CA ALA A 4 12.87 9.19 16.79
C ALA A 4 13.86 8.67 17.84
N GLU A 5 15.11 8.38 17.45
CA GLU A 5 16.18 8.01 18.37
C GLU A 5 16.62 9.20 19.24
N ILE A 6 16.85 10.35 18.60
CA ILE A 6 17.23 11.59 19.31
C ILE A 6 16.12 12.02 20.27
N GLU A 7 14.86 11.92 19.85
CA GLU A 7 13.70 12.20 20.70
C GLU A 7 13.62 11.23 21.89
N ALA A 8 13.89 9.94 21.70
CA ALA A 8 13.89 8.96 22.78
C ALA A 8 15.00 9.21 23.82
N ASP A 9 16.21 9.53 23.38
CA ASP A 9 17.33 9.88 24.26
C ASP A 9 17.06 11.17 25.03
N TYR A 10 16.47 12.16 24.37
CA TYR A 10 16.05 13.41 25.00
C TYR A 10 14.99 13.16 26.08
N MET A 11 13.99 12.32 25.78
CA MET A 11 12.96 11.94 26.75
C MET A 11 13.56 11.16 27.93
N TRP A 12 14.51 10.25 27.70
CA TRP A 12 15.20 9.56 28.79
C TRP A 12 15.91 10.52 29.74
N GLY A 13 16.55 11.56 29.20
CA GLY A 13 17.25 12.58 30.00
C GLY A 13 16.33 13.51 30.79
N LEU A 14 15.07 13.66 30.39
CA LEU A 14 14.10 14.52 31.07
C LEU A 14 13.25 13.80 32.12
N ILE A 15 13.12 12.46 32.04
CA ILE A 15 12.28 11.73 32.99
C ILE A 15 13.01 11.59 34.34
N HIS A 16 12.29 11.88 35.41
CA HIS A 16 12.80 11.72 36.77
C HIS A 16 13.10 10.24 37.08
N PRO A 17 14.23 9.90 37.72
CA PRO A 17 14.65 8.52 38.00
C PRO A 17 13.58 7.62 38.65
N SER A 18 12.73 8.18 39.51
CA SER A 18 11.64 7.44 40.17
C SER A 18 10.52 6.97 39.23
N LEU A 19 10.42 7.53 38.01
CA LEU A 19 9.39 7.21 37.01
C LEU A 19 9.90 6.24 35.92
N LEU A 20 11.19 5.90 35.92
CA LEU A 20 11.79 5.01 34.92
C LEU A 20 11.32 3.56 35.08
N ASN A 21 10.99 3.14 36.31
CA ASN A 21 10.44 1.81 36.59
C ASN A 21 8.92 1.73 36.36
N GLY A 22 8.30 2.79 35.86
CA GLY A 22 6.88 2.83 35.52
C GLY A 22 6.62 2.77 34.02
N GLU A 23 5.43 3.20 33.62
CA GLU A 23 4.98 3.20 32.22
C GLU A 23 5.90 4.04 31.31
N GLY A 24 6.44 5.16 31.81
CA GLY A 24 7.33 6.04 31.06
C GLY A 24 8.59 5.33 30.54
N GLY A 25 9.27 4.59 31.40
CA GLY A 25 10.44 3.80 30.98
C GLY A 25 10.07 2.61 30.11
N TYR A 26 8.89 2.01 30.30
CA TYR A 26 8.37 0.96 29.43
C TYR A 26 8.15 1.46 28.00
N TYR A 27 7.55 2.63 27.82
CA TYR A 27 7.31 3.22 26.49
C TYR A 27 8.61 3.57 25.78
N LEU A 28 9.58 4.17 26.50
CA LEU A 28 10.88 4.50 25.91
C LEU A 28 11.68 3.24 25.55
N THR A 29 11.67 2.21 26.38
CA THR A 29 12.32 0.93 26.07
C THR A 29 11.68 0.28 24.84
N SER A 30 10.35 0.30 24.75
CA SER A 30 9.61 -0.22 23.60
C SER A 30 9.93 0.57 22.32
N LEU A 31 10.04 1.89 22.42
CA LEU A 31 10.43 2.77 21.31
C LEU A 31 11.87 2.50 20.85
N SER A 32 12.84 2.41 21.78
CA SER A 32 14.23 2.07 21.47
C SER A 32 14.35 0.70 20.80
N SER A 33 13.56 -0.29 21.24
CA SER A 33 13.47 -1.61 20.61
C SER A 33 12.94 -1.53 19.17
N ALA A 34 11.86 -0.78 18.95
CA ALA A 34 11.30 -0.59 17.61
C ALA A 34 12.29 0.12 16.66
N VAL A 35 12.98 1.15 17.15
CA VAL A 35 14.04 1.86 16.39
C VAL A 35 15.17 0.90 16.03
N LEU A 36 15.62 0.07 16.97
CA LEU A 36 16.67 -0.93 16.73
C LEU A 36 16.23 -1.97 15.70
N ALA A 37 15.00 -2.48 15.79
CA ALA A 37 14.46 -3.41 14.80
C ALA A 37 14.45 -2.80 13.39
N LEU A 38 14.05 -1.54 13.25
CA LEU A 38 14.07 -0.82 11.97
C LEU A 38 15.49 -0.56 11.46
N LYS A 39 16.45 -0.27 12.35
CA LYS A 39 17.87 -0.15 12.00
C LYS A 39 18.45 -1.49 11.50
N ASN A 40 18.17 -2.57 12.19
CA ASN A 40 18.62 -3.92 11.79
C ASN A 40 18.00 -4.32 10.44
N PHE A 41 16.73 -4.00 10.22
CA PHE A 41 16.08 -4.20 8.93
C PHE A 41 16.78 -3.41 7.81
N LYS A 42 17.14 -2.14 8.07
CA LYS A 42 17.91 -1.32 7.12
C LYS A 42 19.32 -1.86 6.89
N ASN A 43 20.02 -2.32 7.93
CA ASN A 43 21.38 -2.83 7.83
C ASN A 43 21.45 -4.19 7.11
N MET A 44 20.45 -5.06 7.30
CA MET A 44 20.29 -6.29 6.50
C MET A 44 20.04 -5.99 5.02
N GLN A 45 19.52 -4.82 4.68
CA GLN A 45 19.35 -4.35 3.31
C GLN A 45 20.61 -3.66 2.74
N GLY A 46 21.56 -3.24 3.58
CA GLY A 46 22.79 -2.57 3.16
C GLY A 46 23.79 -3.46 2.41
N SER A 47 23.56 -4.78 2.33
CA SER A 47 24.33 -5.67 1.44
C SER A 47 23.74 -5.81 0.03
N LEU A 48 22.56 -5.20 -0.23
CA LEU A 48 21.95 -5.11 -1.55
C LEU A 48 22.23 -3.72 -2.12
N SER A 49 23.40 -3.56 -2.72
CA SER A 49 23.83 -2.33 -3.38
C SER A 49 22.84 -1.85 -4.45
N ASP A 50 22.56 -0.55 -4.38
CA ASP A 50 22.18 0.37 -5.45
C ASP A 50 20.75 0.31 -6.05
N GLN A 51 20.06 1.46 -5.94
CA GLN A 51 18.97 1.95 -6.80
C GLN A 51 17.51 1.48 -6.63
N GLN A 52 17.12 0.77 -5.58
CA GLN A 52 15.69 0.70 -5.23
C GLN A 52 15.41 1.54 -3.99
N GLN A 53 14.81 2.72 -4.20
CA GLN A 53 13.94 3.35 -3.19
C GLN A 53 12.89 2.30 -2.81
N MET A 54 13.17 1.47 -1.79
CA MET A 54 12.20 0.51 -1.29
C MET A 54 11.13 1.28 -0.55
N GLU A 55 9.99 1.42 -1.22
CA GLU A 55 8.70 1.77 -0.64
C GLU A 55 8.48 0.89 0.59
N VAL A 56 8.35 1.51 1.77
CA VAL A 56 8.05 0.78 3.01
C VAL A 56 6.79 -0.04 2.75
N PRO A 57 6.77 -1.37 3.00
CA PRO A 57 5.62 -2.20 2.68
C PRO A 57 4.37 -1.59 3.32
N THR A 58 3.44 -1.19 2.48
CA THR A 58 2.19 -0.55 2.86
C THR A 58 1.17 -1.63 3.19
N LEU A 59 0.10 -1.25 3.90
CA LEU A 59 -1.02 -2.16 4.16
C LEU A 59 -1.58 -2.78 2.87
N GLY A 60 -1.47 -2.06 1.75
CA GLY A 60 -1.89 -2.54 0.43
C GLY A 60 -1.06 -3.68 -0.14
N ASP A 61 0.13 -3.97 0.40
CA ASP A 61 1.03 -5.04 -0.05
C ASP A 61 0.70 -6.38 0.59
N MET A 62 0.05 -6.38 1.76
CA MET A 62 -0.40 -7.58 2.47
C MET A 62 -1.49 -8.35 1.70
N GLU A 63 -1.52 -9.68 1.81
CA GLU A 63 -2.46 -10.54 1.07
C GLU A 63 -3.94 -10.28 1.42
N GLY A 64 -4.22 -9.94 2.69
CA GLY A 64 -5.58 -9.63 3.17
C GLY A 64 -6.12 -8.27 2.72
N PHE A 65 -5.38 -7.51 1.91
CA PHE A 65 -5.73 -6.16 1.50
C PHE A 65 -5.50 -5.93 0.01
N LEU A 66 -6.38 -5.12 -0.58
CA LEU A 66 -6.31 -4.72 -1.98
C LEU A 66 -6.35 -3.19 -2.06
N LYS A 67 -5.27 -2.59 -2.59
CA LYS A 67 -5.21 -1.16 -2.88
C LYS A 67 -5.83 -0.90 -4.26
N VAL A 68 -6.86 -0.06 -4.30
CA VAL A 68 -7.65 0.24 -5.51
C VAL A 68 -7.65 1.75 -5.75
N ALA A 69 -7.36 2.16 -6.99
CA ALA A 69 -7.53 3.51 -7.50
C ALA A 69 -8.97 3.73 -7.95
N ILE A 70 -9.59 4.81 -7.50
CA ILE A 70 -10.98 5.16 -7.80
C ILE A 70 -11.00 6.63 -8.29
N PRO A 71 -11.37 6.91 -9.54
CA PRO A 71 -11.48 8.26 -10.03
C PRO A 71 -12.68 8.96 -9.36
N ASP A 72 -12.46 10.20 -8.91
CA ASP A 72 -13.49 11.11 -8.41
C ASP A 72 -13.87 12.08 -9.53
N GLU A 73 -15.01 11.79 -10.18
CA GLU A 73 -15.53 12.60 -11.30
C GLU A 73 -15.91 14.03 -10.87
N LEU A 74 -16.17 14.29 -9.58
CA LEU A 74 -16.56 15.62 -9.09
C LEU A 74 -15.34 16.53 -8.85
N ARG A 75 -14.19 15.93 -8.56
CA ARG A 75 -12.97 16.66 -8.14
C ARG A 75 -11.81 16.51 -9.11
N ASP A 76 -12.01 15.80 -10.22
CA ASP A 76 -10.99 15.46 -11.22
C ASP A 76 -9.71 14.92 -10.55
N SER A 77 -9.88 13.96 -9.65
CA SER A 77 -8.79 13.42 -8.83
C SER A 77 -8.89 11.91 -8.69
N ILE A 78 -7.80 11.26 -8.26
CA ILE A 78 -7.77 9.81 -8.02
C ILE A 78 -7.66 9.55 -6.53
N ILE A 79 -8.63 8.82 -6.00
CA ILE A 79 -8.66 8.36 -4.61
C ILE A 79 -8.04 6.98 -4.54
N TRP A 80 -7.09 6.81 -3.63
CA TRP A 80 -6.49 5.51 -3.33
C TRP A 80 -7.13 4.90 -2.10
N LYS A 81 -7.69 3.70 -2.23
CA LYS A 81 -8.35 3.00 -1.13
C LYS A 81 -7.77 1.61 -0.93
N THR A 82 -7.31 1.34 0.29
CA THR A 82 -6.99 -0.02 0.73
C THR A 82 -8.25 -0.66 1.30
N LEU A 83 -8.67 -1.79 0.72
CA LEU A 83 -9.87 -2.53 1.08
C LEU A 83 -9.47 -3.88 1.67
N PRO A 84 -10.11 -4.32 2.78
CA PRO A 84 -9.93 -5.68 3.27
C PRO A 84 -10.59 -6.66 2.29
N VAL A 85 -9.90 -7.74 1.98
CA VAL A 85 -10.36 -8.79 1.07
C VAL A 85 -10.17 -10.16 1.72
N ARG A 86 -11.19 -11.00 1.64
CA ARG A 86 -11.11 -12.38 2.14
C ARG A 86 -10.33 -13.25 1.15
N PRO A 87 -9.67 -14.33 1.61
CA PRO A 87 -9.10 -15.33 0.71
C PRO A 87 -10.12 -15.78 -0.32
N ASN A 88 -9.70 -15.88 -1.59
CA ASN A 88 -10.54 -16.33 -2.71
C ASN A 88 -11.75 -15.44 -3.03
N MET A 89 -11.79 -14.21 -2.54
CA MET A 89 -12.83 -13.25 -2.91
C MET A 89 -12.73 -12.92 -4.40
N ASN A 90 -13.82 -13.13 -5.13
CA ASN A 90 -13.85 -12.91 -6.58
C ASN A 90 -14.02 -11.42 -6.91
N THR A 91 -13.78 -11.08 -8.18
CA THR A 91 -13.83 -9.71 -8.68
C THR A 91 -15.22 -9.10 -8.55
N LYS A 92 -16.28 -9.88 -8.77
CA LYS A 92 -17.66 -9.42 -8.63
C LYS A 92 -17.98 -8.98 -7.20
N ASP A 93 -17.54 -9.76 -6.21
CA ASP A 93 -17.74 -9.45 -4.79
C ASP A 93 -16.95 -8.20 -4.40
N VAL A 94 -15.72 -8.04 -4.90
CA VAL A 94 -14.91 -6.82 -4.69
C VAL A 94 -15.60 -5.60 -5.31
N CYS A 95 -16.09 -5.72 -6.55
CA CYS A 95 -16.83 -4.64 -7.21
C CYS A 95 -18.09 -4.26 -6.43
N SER A 96 -18.85 -5.24 -5.95
CA SER A 96 -20.06 -5.01 -5.15
C SER A 96 -19.72 -4.32 -3.82
N MET A 97 -18.63 -4.72 -3.17
CA MET A 97 -18.14 -4.09 -1.94
C MET A 97 -17.74 -2.62 -2.16
N ILE A 98 -17.04 -2.33 -3.26
CA ILE A 98 -16.66 -0.96 -3.63
C ILE A 98 -17.92 -0.14 -3.92
N ALA A 99 -18.80 -0.63 -4.79
CA ALA A 99 -20.04 0.06 -5.15
C ALA A 99 -20.88 0.44 -3.93
N HIS A 100 -21.06 -0.50 -3.00
CA HIS A 100 -21.79 -0.26 -1.75
C HIS A 100 -21.08 0.77 -0.87
N LYS A 101 -19.76 0.63 -0.67
CA LYS A 101 -18.97 1.55 0.17
C LYS A 101 -18.99 2.99 -0.36
N PHE A 102 -18.98 3.17 -1.69
CA PHE A 102 -18.92 4.48 -2.35
C PHE A 102 -20.29 4.97 -2.84
N ARG A 103 -21.38 4.26 -2.54
CA ARG A 103 -22.76 4.61 -2.92
C ARG A 103 -22.93 4.85 -4.42
N ILE A 104 -22.32 3.99 -5.24
CA ILE A 104 -22.41 4.06 -6.69
C ILE A 104 -23.80 3.60 -7.13
N THR A 105 -24.48 4.44 -7.91
CA THR A 105 -25.87 4.23 -8.36
C THR A 105 -26.00 3.24 -9.50
N ASN A 106 -25.00 3.18 -10.39
CA ASN A 106 -24.99 2.33 -11.58
C ASN A 106 -23.79 1.36 -11.58
N PRO A 107 -23.71 0.40 -10.65
CA PRO A 107 -22.53 -0.45 -10.51
C PRO A 107 -22.24 -1.33 -11.73
N GLN A 108 -23.25 -1.65 -12.54
CA GLN A 108 -23.08 -2.40 -13.80
C GLN A 108 -22.24 -1.68 -14.85
N ASP A 109 -22.17 -0.35 -14.78
CA ASP A 109 -21.38 0.47 -15.71
C ASP A 109 -19.91 0.54 -15.31
N TYR A 110 -19.53 -0.08 -14.19
CA TYR A 110 -18.19 -0.08 -13.65
C TYR A 110 -17.56 -1.47 -13.72
N GLY A 111 -16.25 -1.51 -13.58
CA GLY A 111 -15.48 -2.75 -13.49
C GLY A 111 -14.19 -2.54 -12.71
N LEU A 112 -13.61 -3.64 -12.26
CA LEU A 112 -12.26 -3.68 -11.73
C LEU A 112 -11.28 -3.97 -12.87
N TYR A 113 -10.25 -3.16 -12.96
CA TYR A 113 -9.21 -3.21 -13.98
C TYR A 113 -7.87 -3.44 -13.31
N LEU A 114 -7.03 -4.22 -13.99
CA LEU A 114 -5.62 -4.41 -13.65
C LEU A 114 -4.79 -3.50 -14.55
N LEU A 115 -3.95 -2.68 -13.93
CA LEU A 115 -2.98 -1.81 -14.57
C LEU A 115 -1.58 -2.37 -14.34
N VAL A 116 -0.94 -2.83 -15.41
CA VAL A 116 0.41 -3.43 -15.38
C VAL A 116 1.14 -3.06 -16.66
N ASN A 117 2.40 -2.63 -16.55
CA ASN A 117 3.28 -2.32 -17.69
C ASN A 117 2.66 -1.32 -18.70
N GLY A 118 1.88 -0.35 -18.22
CA GLY A 118 1.21 0.64 -19.05
C GLY A 118 -0.06 0.14 -19.77
N GLY A 119 -0.39 -1.15 -19.66
CA GLY A 119 -1.64 -1.72 -20.14
C GLY A 119 -2.74 -1.70 -19.08
N GLU A 120 -3.99 -1.69 -19.53
CA GLU A 120 -5.19 -1.83 -18.70
C GLU A 120 -5.99 -3.03 -19.18
N THR A 121 -6.31 -3.95 -18.28
CA THR A 121 -7.11 -5.15 -18.58
C THR A 121 -8.27 -5.25 -17.60
N ARG A 122 -9.50 -5.39 -18.11
CA ARG A 122 -10.67 -5.64 -17.26
C ARG A 122 -10.60 -7.05 -16.66
N LEU A 123 -10.78 -7.14 -15.35
CA LEU A 123 -10.88 -8.43 -14.67
C LEU A 123 -12.28 -9.01 -14.86
N GLY A 124 -12.34 -10.31 -15.14
CA GLY A 124 -13.60 -11.05 -15.21
C GLY A 124 -14.17 -11.33 -13.83
N ASP A 125 -15.49 -11.43 -13.73
CA ASP A 125 -16.23 -11.58 -12.47
C ASP A 125 -15.71 -12.71 -11.57
N MET A 126 -15.28 -13.82 -12.17
CA MET A 126 -14.80 -15.03 -11.47
C MET A 126 -13.31 -14.98 -11.12
N ASN A 127 -12.57 -13.98 -11.59
CA ASN A 127 -11.16 -13.85 -11.24
C ASN A 127 -11.00 -13.47 -9.76
N ILE A 128 -9.89 -13.88 -9.16
CA ILE A 128 -9.55 -13.59 -7.75
C ILE A 128 -8.43 -12.53 -7.75
N PRO A 129 -8.72 -11.25 -7.45
CA PRO A 129 -7.73 -10.17 -7.53
C PRO A 129 -6.48 -10.40 -6.66
N GLN A 130 -6.63 -11.08 -5.52
CA GLN A 130 -5.50 -11.43 -4.65
C GLN A 130 -4.51 -12.39 -5.32
N VAL A 131 -5.01 -13.39 -6.05
CA VAL A 131 -4.16 -14.36 -6.77
C VAL A 131 -3.46 -13.67 -7.94
N ILE A 132 -4.16 -12.80 -8.65
CA ILE A 132 -3.56 -11.99 -9.72
C ILE A 132 -2.48 -11.07 -9.15
N LYS A 133 -2.75 -10.42 -8.01
CA LYS A 133 -1.78 -9.58 -7.32
C LYS A 133 -0.51 -10.37 -6.95
N SER A 134 -0.66 -11.56 -6.36
CA SER A 134 0.47 -12.39 -5.95
C SER A 134 1.27 -12.92 -7.15
N GLU A 135 0.60 -13.35 -8.22
CA GLU A 135 1.25 -13.78 -9.46
C GLU A 135 2.10 -12.65 -10.06
N HIS A 136 1.54 -11.45 -10.22
CA HIS A 136 2.27 -10.30 -10.76
C HIS A 136 3.43 -9.85 -9.86
N ASN A 137 3.23 -9.86 -8.53
CA ASN A 137 4.30 -9.57 -7.59
C ASN A 137 5.45 -10.58 -7.69
N SER A 138 5.15 -11.87 -7.86
CA SER A 138 6.17 -12.92 -8.03
C SER A 138 7.00 -12.73 -9.32
N GLN A 139 6.42 -12.09 -10.33
CA GLN A 139 7.09 -11.73 -11.58
C GLN A 139 7.85 -10.39 -11.52
N GLY A 140 7.94 -9.76 -10.33
CA GLY A 140 8.59 -8.46 -10.15
C GLY A 140 7.82 -7.29 -10.79
N ARG A 141 6.54 -7.47 -11.12
CA ARG A 141 5.66 -6.42 -11.63
C ARG A 141 4.96 -5.73 -10.45
N GLN A 142 4.56 -4.48 -10.63
CA GLN A 142 3.76 -3.73 -9.65
C GLN A 142 2.32 -3.60 -10.17
N PRO A 143 1.42 -4.54 -9.83
CA PRO A 143 0.03 -4.48 -10.26
C PRO A 143 -0.71 -3.39 -9.50
N VAL A 144 -1.40 -2.52 -10.24
CA VAL A 144 -2.33 -1.55 -9.66
C VAL A 144 -3.75 -1.93 -10.04
N PHE A 145 -4.66 -1.98 -9.07
CA PHE A 145 -6.07 -2.21 -9.33
C PHE A 145 -6.79 -0.87 -9.43
N ALA A 146 -7.67 -0.74 -10.43
CA ALA A 146 -8.47 0.45 -10.63
C ALA A 146 -9.95 0.08 -10.77
N TYR A 147 -10.82 0.81 -10.09
CA TYR A 147 -12.26 0.66 -10.23
C TYR A 147 -12.84 1.90 -10.90
N LYS A 148 -13.32 1.74 -12.14
CA LYS A 148 -13.80 2.86 -12.98
C LYS A 148 -14.97 2.45 -13.86
N ARG A 149 -15.62 3.45 -14.48
CA ARG A 149 -16.62 3.23 -15.52
C ARG A 149 -16.01 2.56 -16.74
N ASN A 150 -16.77 1.67 -17.38
CA ASN A 150 -16.30 0.83 -18.48
C ASN A 150 -15.87 1.64 -19.71
N ALA A 151 -16.54 2.75 -20.00
CA ALA A 151 -16.22 3.62 -21.12
C ALA A 151 -15.24 4.77 -20.76
N ALA A 152 -14.81 4.89 -19.50
CA ALA A 152 -13.96 6.00 -19.09
C ALA A 152 -12.50 5.77 -19.50
N MET A 153 -11.91 6.76 -20.16
CA MET A 153 -10.47 6.83 -20.43
C MET A 153 -9.82 7.69 -19.34
N ILE A 154 -9.10 7.04 -18.43
CA ILE A 154 -8.43 7.72 -17.32
C ILE A 154 -6.93 7.74 -17.59
N ALA A 155 -6.33 8.92 -17.52
CA ALA A 155 -4.87 9.06 -17.52
C ALA A 155 -4.34 8.70 -16.12
N TRP A 156 -3.93 7.45 -15.95
CA TRP A 156 -3.41 7.00 -14.66
C TRP A 156 -2.01 7.59 -14.39
N PRO A 157 -1.75 8.14 -13.20
CA PRO A 157 -0.43 8.64 -12.79
C PRO A 157 0.49 7.46 -12.43
N MET A 158 0.59 6.47 -13.31
CA MET A 158 1.55 5.40 -13.17
C MET A 158 2.93 5.99 -13.45
N ALA A 159 3.89 5.78 -12.55
CA ALA A 159 5.25 6.27 -12.71
C ALA A 159 5.83 5.74 -14.03
N VAL A 160 5.90 6.61 -15.04
CA VAL A 160 6.70 6.36 -16.24
C VAL A 160 8.15 6.28 -15.77
N LYS A 161 8.66 5.07 -15.57
CA LYS A 161 10.12 4.88 -15.44
C LYS A 161 10.71 5.33 -16.76
N LYS A 162 11.27 6.55 -16.81
CA LYS A 162 12.04 7.03 -17.96
C LYS A 162 13.07 5.95 -18.30
N GLN A 163 12.99 5.39 -19.51
CA GLN A 163 14.14 4.72 -20.13
C GLN A 163 15.27 5.74 -20.16
N GLN A 164 16.27 5.57 -19.29
CA GLN A 164 17.58 6.14 -19.53
C GLN A 164 18.19 5.30 -20.66
N SER A 165 18.09 5.80 -21.89
CA SER A 165 18.93 5.33 -23.00
C SER A 165 20.37 5.73 -22.70
N CYS A 166 21.28 4.79 -22.90
CA CYS A 166 22.73 4.94 -22.83
C CYS A 166 23.26 6.14 -23.63
#